data_AF-A0A2V9J6C8-F1
#
_entry.id   AF-A0A2V9J6C8-F1
#
_cell.length_a   1.000
_cell.length_b   1.000
_cell.length_c   1.000
_cell.angle_alpha   90.00
_cell.angle_beta   90.00
_cell.angle_gamma   90.00
#
_symmetry.space_group_name_H-M   'P 1'
#
loop_
_entity.id
_entity.type
_entity.pdbx_description
1 polymer ?
#
loop_
_entity_poly.entity_id
_entity_poly.type
_entity_poly.pdbx_seq_one_letter_code
_entity_poly.pdbx_strand_id
1 'polypeptide(L)'
;MSVSNEKEIVNLLDQILKVLALLVAADQSLTERARLLKLAGMDNRTIAEVLNTSDATIRTLTANLRRRETKQKRAPRLGRRPYTAKLLPA
;
A
#
# COMPACT_ATOMS: atom_id res chain seq x y z
N MET A 1 30.93 10.04 -12.58
CA MET A 1 30.33 9.02 -13.48
C MET A 1 29.41 8.02 -12.74
N SER A 2 28.94 8.29 -11.51
CA SER A 2 28.15 7.31 -10.72
C SER A 2 26.63 7.33 -10.99
N VAL A 3 26.08 8.47 -11.41
CA VAL A 3 24.61 8.67 -11.54
C VAL A 3 23.97 7.80 -12.64
N SER A 4 24.73 7.42 -13.69
CA SER A 4 24.21 6.54 -14.76
C SER A 4 23.97 5.13 -14.24
N ASN A 5 24.94 4.59 -13.49
CA ASN A 5 24.90 3.22 -13.00
C ASN A 5 23.77 3.02 -11.98
N GLU A 6 23.50 4.01 -11.12
CA GLU A 6 22.38 3.95 -10.18
C GLU A 6 21.03 3.88 -10.90
N LYS A 7 20.83 4.66 -11.96
CA LYS A 7 19.60 4.61 -12.77
C LYS A 7 19.46 3.27 -13.50
N GLU A 8 20.55 2.74 -14.03
CA GLU A 8 20.57 1.43 -14.68
C GLU A 8 20.24 0.31 -13.70
N ILE A 9 20.79 0.35 -12.48
CA ILE A 9 20.46 -0.59 -11.40
C ILE A 9 18.97 -0.51 -11.05
N VAL A 10 18.41 0.69 -10.87
CA VAL A 10 16.98 0.86 -10.58
C VAL A 10 16.11 0.30 -11.71
N ASN A 11 16.49 0.55 -12.96
CA ASN A 11 15.75 0.02 -14.12
C ASN A 11 15.79 -1.51 -14.18
N LEU A 12 16.95 -2.12 -13.91
CA LEU A 12 17.08 -3.58 -13.87
C LEU A 12 16.29 -4.19 -12.72
N LEU A 13 16.28 -3.56 -11.54
CA LEU A 13 15.47 -4.00 -10.40
C LEU A 13 13.97 -3.91 -10.70
N ASP A 14 13.52 -2.86 -11.39
CA ASP A 14 12.13 -2.72 -11.83
C ASP A 14 11.73 -3.82 -12.84
N GLN A 15 12.62 -4.14 -13.80
CA GLN A 15 12.41 -5.24 -14.74
C GLN A 15 12.31 -6.60 -14.02
N ILE A 16 13.18 -6.87 -13.04
CA ILE A 16 13.15 -8.10 -12.24
C ILE A 16 11.83 -8.18 -11.45
N LEU A 17 11.40 -7.09 -10.82
CA LEU A 17 10.12 -7.02 -10.11
C LEU A 17 8.95 -7.35 -11.03
N LYS A 18 8.94 -6.80 -12.25
CA LYS A 18 7.91 -7.09 -13.26
C LYS A 18 7.90 -8.56 -13.70
N VAL A 19 9.06 -9.19 -13.86
CA VAL A 19 9.17 -10.62 -14.20
C VAL A 19 8.67 -11.50 -13.05
N LEU A 20 9.09 -11.21 -11.82
CA LEU A 20 8.62 -11.94 -10.63
C LEU A 20 7.11 -11.78 -10.42
N ALA A 21 6.59 -10.57 -10.65
CA ALA A 21 5.17 -10.28 -10.65
C ALA A 21 4.40 -11.14 -11.65
N LEU A 22 4.91 -11.31 -12.87
CA LEU A 22 4.29 -12.17 -13.89
C LEU A 22 4.32 -13.65 -13.49
N LEU A 23 5.45 -14.12 -12.97
CA LEU A 23 5.67 -15.52 -12.56
C LEU A 23 4.77 -15.95 -11.40
N VAL A 24 4.70 -15.15 -10.33
CA VAL A 24 3.84 -15.43 -9.16
C VAL A 24 2.36 -15.51 -9.55
N ALA A 25 2.01 -14.80 -10.61
CA ALA A 25 0.65 -14.55 -11.00
C ALA A 25 0.18 -15.52 -12.11
N ALA A 26 1.05 -16.35 -12.68
CA ALA A 26 0.79 -17.18 -13.87
C ALA A 26 -0.43 -18.11 -13.72
N ASP A 27 -0.63 -18.72 -12.55
CA ASP A 27 -1.71 -19.67 -12.29
C ASP A 27 -2.89 -19.07 -11.52
N GLN A 28 -2.95 -17.74 -11.40
CA GLN A 28 -3.95 -17.07 -10.57
C GLN A 28 -4.96 -16.28 -11.38
N SER A 29 -6.18 -16.18 -10.83
CA SER A 29 -7.21 -15.29 -11.37
C SER A 29 -6.73 -13.82 -11.38
N LEU A 30 -7.15 -13.03 -12.38
CA LEU A 30 -6.76 -11.63 -12.53
C LEU A 30 -6.90 -10.80 -11.24
N THR A 31 -7.97 -11.06 -10.47
CA THR A 31 -8.22 -10.42 -9.17
C THR A 31 -7.12 -10.74 -8.16
N GLU A 32 -6.71 -12.01 -8.07
CA GLU A 32 -5.71 -12.45 -7.12
C GLU A 32 -4.31 -12.00 -7.52
N ARG A 33 -4.01 -12.00 -8.83
CA ARG A 33 -2.80 -11.36 -9.39
C ARG A 33 -2.71 -9.90 -8.94
N ALA A 34 -3.77 -9.11 -9.17
CA ALA A 34 -3.80 -7.69 -8.78
C ALA A 34 -3.64 -7.50 -7.26
N ARG A 35 -4.20 -8.38 -6.44
CA ARG A 35 -4.06 -8.33 -4.97
C ARG A 35 -2.65 -8.65 -4.49
N LEU A 36 -2.02 -9.71 -5.02
CA LEU A 36 -0.67 -10.07 -4.64
C LEU A 36 0.32 -8.96 -4.97
N LEU A 37 0.20 -8.36 -6.16
CA LEU A 37 1.04 -7.23 -6.55
C LEU A 37 0.80 -6.01 -5.67
N LYS A 38 -0.46 -5.77 -5.27
CA LYS A 38 -0.80 -4.70 -4.33
C LYS A 38 -0.22 -4.94 -2.93
N LEU A 39 -0.21 -6.19 -2.46
CA LEU A 39 0.41 -6.59 -1.19
C LEU A 39 1.94 -6.50 -1.22
N ALA A 40 2.55 -6.74 -2.39
CA ALA A 40 3.97 -6.54 -2.62
C ALA A 40 4.39 -5.05 -2.65
N GLY A 41 3.44 -4.13 -2.50
CA GLY A 41 3.71 -2.69 -2.42
C GLY A 41 3.74 -1.98 -3.77
N MET A 42 3.37 -2.65 -4.87
CA MET A 42 3.28 -2.00 -6.17
C MET A 42 2.11 -1.00 -6.21
N ASP A 43 2.33 0.10 -6.92
CA ASP A 43 1.30 1.09 -7.20
C ASP A 43 0.32 0.58 -8.28
N ASN A 44 -0.90 1.10 -8.28
CA ASN A 44 -1.93 0.59 -9.18
C ASN A 44 -1.62 0.84 -10.65
N ARG A 45 -0.84 1.88 -10.97
CA ARG A 45 -0.48 2.20 -12.36
C ARG A 45 0.49 1.17 -12.89
N THR A 46 1.54 0.85 -12.14
CA THR A 46 2.49 -0.21 -12.51
C THR A 46 1.80 -1.57 -12.59
N ILE A 47 0.88 -1.88 -11.68
CA ILE A 47 0.07 -3.11 -11.76
C ILE A 47 -0.79 -3.12 -13.03
N ALA A 48 -1.41 -2.00 -13.38
CA ALA A 48 -2.23 -1.86 -14.58
C ALA A 48 -1.40 -2.06 -15.86
N GLU A 49 -0.18 -1.53 -15.90
CA GLU A 49 0.77 -1.74 -17.00
C GLU A 49 1.18 -3.22 -17.13
N VAL A 50 1.50 -3.89 -16.01
CA VAL A 50 1.91 -5.31 -16.00
C VAL A 50 0.76 -6.24 -16.40
N LEU A 51 -0.45 -5.97 -15.91
CA LEU A 51 -1.64 -6.78 -16.20
C LEU A 51 -2.39 -6.33 -17.46
N ASN A 52 -1.83 -5.38 -18.21
CA ASN A 52 -2.40 -4.80 -19.43
C ASN A 52 -3.89 -4.40 -19.26
N THR A 53 -4.17 -3.60 -18.23
CA THR A 53 -5.52 -3.16 -17.88
C THR A 53 -5.52 -1.69 -17.44
N SER A 54 -6.66 -1.18 -16.95
CA SER A 54 -6.77 0.21 -16.48
C SER A 54 -6.53 0.32 -14.96
N ASP A 55 -6.02 1.47 -14.50
CA ASP A 55 -5.92 1.78 -13.06
C ASP A 55 -7.30 1.68 -12.38
N ALA A 56 -8.37 2.10 -13.06
CA ALA A 56 -9.74 1.97 -12.55
C ALA A 56 -10.11 0.50 -12.30
N THR A 57 -9.74 -0.40 -13.21
CA THR A 57 -9.94 -1.84 -13.05
C THR A 57 -9.16 -2.36 -11.84
N ILE A 58 -7.88 -1.99 -11.69
CA ILE A 58 -7.07 -2.41 -10.55
C ILE A 58 -7.65 -1.92 -9.22
N ARG A 59 -8.14 -0.67 -9.16
CA ARG A 59 -8.84 -0.13 -7.99
C ARG A 59 -10.04 -1.00 -7.61
N THR A 60 -10.84 -1.40 -8.59
CA THR A 60 -11.99 -2.27 -8.36
C THR A 60 -11.58 -3.66 -7.87
N LEU A 61 -10.57 -4.28 -8.52
CA LEU A 61 -10.07 -5.62 -8.15
C LEU A 61 -9.45 -5.64 -6.74
N THR A 62 -8.83 -4.53 -6.33
CA THR A 62 -8.17 -4.38 -5.03
C THR A 62 -9.05 -3.68 -3.97
N ALA A 63 -10.26 -3.25 -4.31
CA ALA A 63 -11.14 -2.47 -3.40
C ALA A 63 -11.45 -3.21 -2.09
N ASN A 64 -11.57 -4.53 -2.15
CA ASN A 64 -11.86 -5.39 -1.00
C ASN A 64 -10.60 -5.85 -0.25
N LEU A 65 -9.41 -5.40 -0.64
CA LEU A 65 -8.17 -5.70 0.05
C LEU A 65 -8.12 -4.92 1.36
N ARG A 66 -8.70 -5.49 2.42
CA ARG A 66 -8.58 -4.93 3.77
C ARG A 66 -7.10 -4.89 4.13
N ARG A 67 -6.52 -3.69 4.25
CA ARG A 67 -5.27 -3.52 4.99
C ARG A 67 -5.52 -4.09 6.38
N ARG A 68 -4.80 -5.14 6.77
CA ARG A 68 -4.54 -5.37 8.19
C ARG A 68 -3.73 -4.16 8.63
N GLU A 69 -4.42 -3.08 8.98
CA GLU A 69 -3.81 -2.02 9.76
C GLU A 69 -3.33 -2.72 11.03
N THR A 70 -2.03 -2.94 11.11
CA THR A 70 -1.36 -3.19 12.37
C THR A 70 -1.89 -2.12 13.32
N LYS A 71 -2.70 -2.55 14.29
CA LYS A 71 -3.17 -1.75 15.42
C LYS A 71 -1.94 -1.16 16.10
N GLN A 72 -1.44 -0.05 15.58
CA GLN A 72 -0.51 0.78 16.29
C GLN A 72 -1.38 1.43 17.35
N LYS A 73 -1.34 0.83 18.54
CA LYS A 73 -2.05 1.26 19.74
C LYS A 73 -1.84 2.76 19.87
N ARG A 74 -2.81 3.57 19.43
CA ARG A 74 -2.86 4.97 19.83
C ARG A 74 -3.06 4.91 21.33
N ALA A 75 -2.02 5.30 22.07
CA ALA A 75 -2.08 5.42 23.51
C ALA A 75 -3.33 6.24 23.88
N PRO A 76 -4.10 5.82 24.90
CA PRO A 76 -5.27 6.60 25.31
C PRO A 76 -4.78 8.00 25.68
N ARG A 77 -5.34 9.02 25.01
CA ARG A 77 -5.17 10.41 25.45
C ARG A 77 -5.82 10.50 26.82
N LEU A 78 -5.01 10.42 27.88
CA LEU A 78 -5.41 10.74 29.24
C LEU A 78 -6.07 12.12 29.19
N GLY A 79 -7.39 12.14 29.40
CA GLY A 79 -8.18 13.34 29.37
C GLY A 79 -7.63 14.33 30.39
N ARG A 80 -7.23 15.51 29.91
CA ARG A 80 -7.12 16.68 30.78
C ARG A 80 -8.54 17.00 31.24
N ARG A 81 -8.89 16.61 32.47
CA ARG A 81 -10.09 17.13 33.14
C ARG A 81 -9.84 18.62 33.41
N PRO A 82 -10.66 19.56 32.91
CA PRO A 82 -10.65 20.91 33.46
C PRO A 82 -11.30 20.83 34.85
N TYR A 83 -10.59 21.30 35.87
CA TYR A 83 -11.13 21.47 37.21
C TYR A 83 -12.29 22.48 37.12
N THR A 84 -13.52 22.00 37.30
CA THR A 84 -14.67 22.88 37.50
C THR A 84 -14.50 23.59 38.83
N ALA A 85 -14.19 24.88 38.79
CA ALA A 85 -14.33 25.78 39.92
C ALA A 85 -15.80 25.76 40.38
N LYS A 86 -16.08 25.05 41.49
CA LYS A 86 -17.31 25.28 42.23
C LYS A 86 -17.10 26.53 43.07
N LEU A 87 -17.71 27.62 42.63
CA LEU A 87 -18.02 28.79 43.46
C LEU A 87 -18.85 28.29 44.66
N LEU A 88 -18.31 28.44 45.87
CA LEU A 88 -19.08 28.34 47.11
C LEU A 88 -19.83 29.67 47.27
N PRO A 89 -21.17 29.68 47.44
CA PRO A 89 -21.84 30.85 48.00
C PRO A 89 -21.54 30.97 49.50
N ALA A 90 -21.51 32.22 49.98
CA ALA A 90 -21.31 32.63 51.37
C ALA A 90 -22.54 32.36 52.24
#